data_AF-A0A1V5WXX8-F1
#
_entry.id   AF-A0A1V5WXX8-F1
#
_cell.length_a   1.000
_cell.length_b   1.000
_cell.length_c   1.000
_cell.angle_alpha   90.00
_cell.angle_beta   90.00
_cell.angle_gamma   90.00
#
_symmetry.space_group_name_H-M   'P 1'
#
loop_
_entity.id
_entity.type
_entity.pdbx_description
1 polymer ?
#
loop_
_entity_poly.entity_id
_entity_poly.type
_entity_poly.pdbx_seq_one_letter_code
_entity_poly.pdbx_strand_id
1 'polypeptide(L)'
;MEVYQWLFRQNGFKVSNVGYFVYCNGDTGLPQFDKKLEFIIKVIPYEGDTSWIDEILPKIKDCLMSNVIPEMAEDCDYCNYRKNAVIAKIKHDKQFKDGK
;
A
#
# COMPACT_ATOMS: atom_id res chain seq x y z
N MET A 1 -10.06 -0.87 5.94
CA MET A 1 -11.25 -0.58 6.76
C MET A 1 -11.09 -1.12 8.19
N GLU A 2 -10.57 -2.34 8.33
CA GLU A 2 -10.37 -3.03 9.62
C GLU A 2 -9.55 -2.23 10.64
N VAL A 3 -8.47 -1.55 10.22
CA VAL A 3 -7.69 -0.66 11.10
C VAL A 3 -8.57 0.44 11.73
N TYR A 4 -9.49 1.02 10.95
CA TYR A 4 -10.43 2.01 11.49
C TYR A 4 -11.43 1.34 12.44
N GLN A 5 -12.02 0.22 12.06
CA GLN A 5 -12.94 -0.50 12.94
C GLN A 5 -12.29 -0.85 14.27
N TRP A 6 -11.07 -1.36 14.25
CA TRP A 6 -10.26 -1.64 15.42
C TRP A 6 -10.04 -0.37 16.25
N LEU A 7 -9.59 0.72 15.64
CA LEU A 7 -9.32 1.98 16.36
C LEU A 7 -10.57 2.53 17.06
N PHE A 8 -11.73 2.53 16.39
CA PHE A 8 -12.98 2.99 17.00
C PHE A 8 -13.45 2.05 18.12
N ARG A 9 -13.24 0.73 17.99
CA ARG A 9 -13.51 -0.22 19.09
C ARG A 9 -12.62 0.04 20.30
N GLN A 10 -11.33 0.31 20.08
CA GLN A 10 -10.39 0.66 21.17
C GLN A 10 -10.79 1.96 21.87
N ASN A 11 -11.45 2.87 21.15
CA ASN A 11 -12.01 4.10 21.72
C ASN A 11 -13.40 3.92 22.38
N GLY A 12 -13.87 2.68 22.58
CA GLY A 12 -15.10 2.37 23.29
C GLY A 12 -16.40 2.53 22.47
N PHE A 13 -16.30 2.76 21.16
CA PHE A 13 -17.48 2.87 20.31
C PHE A 13 -18.05 1.48 19.96
N LYS A 14 -19.38 1.42 19.78
CA LYS A 14 -20.03 0.26 19.17
C LYS A 14 -19.84 0.32 17.66
N VAL A 15 -19.10 -0.64 17.10
CA VAL A 15 -18.74 -0.66 15.68
C VAL A 15 -19.21 -1.97 15.03
N SER A 16 -19.97 -1.86 13.94
CA SER A 16 -20.40 -3.00 13.12
C SER A 16 -19.20 -3.75 12.51
N ASN A 17 -19.31 -5.07 12.34
CA ASN A 17 -18.35 -5.86 11.57
C ASN A 17 -18.43 -5.53 10.07
N VAL A 18 -19.59 -5.10 9.59
CA VAL A 18 -19.78 -4.72 8.18
C VAL A 18 -19.44 -3.26 7.98
N GLY A 19 -18.41 -2.99 7.18
CA GLY A 19 -18.10 -1.69 6.59
C GLY A 19 -18.58 -1.62 5.13
N TYR A 20 -18.66 -0.42 4.58
CA TYR A 20 -19.06 -0.21 3.20
C TYR A 20 -18.02 0.60 2.45
N PHE A 21 -17.60 0.11 1.28
CA PHE A 21 -16.81 0.88 0.34
C PHE A 21 -17.75 1.56 -0.65
N VAL A 22 -17.69 2.89 -0.71
CA VAL A 22 -18.35 3.67 -1.76
C VAL A 22 -17.33 3.87 -2.87
N TYR A 23 -17.58 3.25 -4.01
CA TYR A 23 -16.67 3.29 -5.15
C TYR A 23 -17.33 4.03 -6.31
N CYS A 24 -16.64 5.04 -6.83
CA CYS A 24 -17.11 5.87 -7.92
C CYS A 24 -16.19 5.64 -9.13
N ASN A 25 -16.72 5.02 -10.18
CA ASN A 25 -16.01 4.79 -11.43
C ASN A 25 -16.54 5.69 -12.52
N GLY A 26 -15.64 6.29 -13.31
CA GLY A 26 -16.04 6.90 -14.57
C GLY A 26 -16.60 5.84 -15.52
N ASP A 27 -17.73 6.12 -16.14
CA ASP A 27 -18.31 5.28 -17.17
C ASP A 27 -17.62 5.57 -18.52
N THR A 28 -16.78 4.64 -18.96
CA THR A 28 -16.11 4.69 -20.26
C THR A 28 -16.89 3.94 -21.36
N GLY A 29 -18.07 3.40 -21.03
CA GLY A 29 -18.91 2.61 -21.94
C GLY A 29 -19.82 3.46 -22.83
N LEU A 30 -19.84 4.79 -22.65
CA LEU A 30 -20.66 5.68 -23.47
C LEU A 30 -20.12 5.77 -24.91
N PRO A 31 -21.00 5.78 -25.94
CA PRO A 31 -20.58 5.80 -27.35
C PRO A 31 -19.71 7.00 -27.76
N GLN A 32 -19.83 8.12 -27.04
CA GLN A 32 -19.08 9.34 -27.32
C GLN A 32 -18.87 10.16 -26.03
N PHE A 33 -17.77 10.91 -26.01
CA PHE A 33 -17.48 11.85 -24.92
C PHE A 33 -18.10 13.22 -25.23
N ASP A 34 -19.27 13.52 -24.65
CA ASP A 34 -20.00 14.78 -24.85
C ASP A 34 -19.61 15.87 -23.82
N LYS A 35 -18.29 16.05 -23.61
CA LYS A 35 -17.72 16.98 -22.60
C LYS A 35 -18.28 16.77 -21.18
N LYS A 36 -18.82 15.59 -20.90
CA LYS A 36 -19.41 15.18 -19.64
C LYS A 36 -18.77 13.87 -19.22
N LEU A 37 -18.39 13.79 -17.95
CA LEU A 37 -17.99 12.54 -17.32
C LEU A 37 -19.20 11.99 -16.57
N GLU A 38 -19.58 10.78 -16.90
CA GLU A 38 -20.61 10.05 -16.19
C GLU A 38 -19.94 9.08 -15.21
N PHE A 39 -20.59 8.86 -14.07
CA PHE A 39 -20.03 8.06 -13.00
C PHE A 39 -21.04 7.03 -12.53
N ILE A 40 -20.55 5.81 -12.30
CA ILE A 40 -21.29 4.73 -11.67
C ILE A 40 -20.80 4.63 -10.24
N ILE A 41 -21.71 4.85 -9.29
CA ILE A 41 -21.45 4.72 -7.86
C ILE A 41 -21.94 3.35 -7.39
N LYS A 42 -21.06 2.60 -6.71
CA LYS A 42 -21.38 1.31 -6.09
C LYS A 42 -21.13 1.38 -4.59
N VAL A 43 -22.01 0.75 -3.82
CA VAL A 43 -21.83 0.52 -2.39
C VAL A 43 -21.54 -0.95 -2.20
N ILE A 44 -20.34 -1.28 -1.71
CA ILE A 44 -19.85 -2.65 -1.60
C ILE A 44 -19.72 -2.99 -0.12
N PRO A 45 -20.51 -3.96 0.41
CA PRO A 45 -20.36 -4.40 1.79
C PRO A 45 -19.07 -5.20 1.96
N TYR A 46 -18.42 -5.05 3.11
CA TYR A 46 -17.23 -5.77 3.50
C TYR A 46 -17.30 -6.13 4.98
N GLU A 47 -17.25 -7.42 5.28
CA GLU A 47 -17.14 -7.90 6.65
C GLU A 47 -15.68 -7.90 7.08
N GLY A 48 -15.34 -7.03 8.04
CA GLY A 48 -13.97 -6.83 8.48
C GLY A 48 -13.57 -7.73 9.65
N ASP A 49 -12.33 -8.21 9.61
CA ASP A 49 -11.70 -8.95 10.70
C ASP A 49 -10.56 -8.12 11.31
N THR A 50 -10.61 -7.90 12.63
CA THR A 50 -9.59 -7.14 13.35
C THR A 50 -8.68 -8.03 14.20
N SER A 51 -8.83 -9.35 14.13
CA SER A 51 -8.12 -10.33 14.96
C SER A 51 -6.60 -10.26 14.83
N TRP A 52 -6.10 -9.87 13.65
CA TRP A 52 -4.67 -9.81 13.34
C TRP A 52 -3.97 -8.55 13.89
N ILE A 53 -4.72 -7.49 14.22
CA ILE A 53 -4.13 -6.17 14.45
C ILE A 53 -3.34 -6.12 15.76
N ASP A 54 -3.87 -6.69 16.83
CA ASP A 54 -3.23 -6.65 18.16
C ASP A 54 -1.86 -7.35 18.17
N GLU A 55 -1.69 -8.38 17.33
CA GLU A 55 -0.42 -9.10 17.18
C GLU A 55 0.56 -8.34 16.27
N ILE A 56 0.08 -7.75 15.17
CA ILE A 56 0.93 -7.16 14.13
C ILE A 56 1.37 -5.74 14.48
N LEU A 57 0.53 -4.95 15.15
CA LEU A 57 0.82 -3.56 15.49
C LEU A 57 2.14 -3.38 16.28
N PRO A 58 2.45 -4.15 17.35
CA PRO A 58 3.73 -4.02 18.02
C PRO A 58 4.91 -4.39 17.12
N LYS A 59 4.77 -5.42 16.26
CA LYS A 59 5.84 -5.83 15.32
C LYS A 59 6.17 -4.72 14.31
N ILE A 60 5.15 -4.03 13.80
CA ILE A 60 5.34 -2.86 12.91
C ILE A 60 6.11 -1.76 13.64
N LYS A 61 5.73 -1.45 14.88
CA LYS A 61 6.40 -0.44 15.70
C LYS A 61 7.86 -0.81 15.94
N ASP A 62 8.14 -2.06 16.30
CA ASP A 62 9.50 -2.52 16.56
C ASP A 62 10.38 -2.44 15.31
N CYS A 63 9.83 -2.83 14.15
CA CYS A 63 10.51 -2.67 12.86
C CYS A 63 10.82 -1.19 12.56
N LEU A 64 9.84 -0.30 12.75
CA LEU A 64 10.00 1.15 12.49
C LEU A 64 11.04 1.80 13.42
N MET A 65 11.08 1.38 14.69
CA MET A 65 11.97 1.94 15.70
C MET A 65 13.37 1.29 15.71
N SER A 66 13.57 0.25 14.90
CA SER A 66 14.85 -0.46 14.80
C SER A 66 15.92 0.39 14.10
N ASN A 67 17.15 0.30 14.58
CA ASN A 67 18.33 0.83 13.87
C ASN A 67 18.82 -0.13 12.77
N VAL A 68 18.24 -1.33 12.68
CA VAL A 68 18.56 -2.34 11.67
C VAL A 68 17.59 -2.18 10.51
N ILE A 69 18.14 -1.97 9.31
CA ILE A 69 17.37 -1.89 8.08
C ILE A 69 16.81 -3.30 7.77
N PRO A 70 15.49 -3.44 7.51
CA PRO A 70 14.90 -4.73 7.18
C PRO A 70 15.43 -5.28 5.85
N GLU A 71 15.34 -6.59 5.69
CA GLU A 71 15.71 -7.24 4.44
C GLU A 71 14.84 -6.76 3.28
N MET A 72 15.43 -6.79 2.08
CA MET A 72 14.70 -6.44 0.87
C MET A 72 13.67 -7.52 0.52
N ALA A 73 12.49 -7.09 0.06
CA ALA A 73 11.53 -8.00 -0.55
C ALA A 73 11.81 -8.12 -2.06
N GLU A 74 11.74 -9.34 -2.60
CA GLU A 74 12.06 -9.63 -4.00
C GLU A 74 11.09 -8.97 -4.98
N ASP A 75 9.83 -8.81 -4.58
CA ASP A 75 8.74 -8.22 -5.35
C ASP A 75 8.56 -6.71 -5.09
N CYS A 76 9.41 -6.10 -4.27
CA CYS A 76 9.33 -4.67 -3.98
C CYS A 76 10.09 -3.84 -5.01
N ASP A 77 9.35 -3.09 -5.82
CA ASP A 77 9.90 -2.19 -6.85
C ASP A 77 10.94 -1.20 -6.30
N TYR A 78 10.69 -0.65 -5.10
CA TYR A 78 11.62 0.29 -4.47
C TYR A 78 12.93 -0.38 -4.03
N CYS A 79 12.84 -1.59 -3.48
CA CYS A 79 14.02 -2.39 -3.11
C CYS A 79 14.85 -2.72 -4.35
N ASN A 80 14.18 -3.19 -5.41
CA ASN A 80 14.81 -3.54 -6.67
C ASN A 80 15.43 -2.33 -7.37
N TYR A 81 14.74 -1.19 -7.37
CA TYR A 81 15.28 0.07 -7.86
C TYR A 81 16.57 0.43 -7.13
N ARG A 82 16.59 0.40 -5.79
CA ARG A 82 17.78 0.76 -5.02
C ARG A 82 18.95 -0.19 -5.29
N LYS A 83 18.69 -1.50 -5.35
CA LYS A 83 19.68 -2.52 -5.71
C LYS A 83 20.29 -2.24 -7.09
N ASN A 84 19.44 -2.01 -8.10
CA ASN A 84 19.88 -1.77 -9.47
C ASN A 84 20.68 -0.46 -9.60
N ALA A 85 20.30 0.60 -8.88
CA ALA A 85 21.05 1.86 -8.84
C ALA A 85 22.47 1.67 -8.28
N VAL A 86 22.64 0.87 -7.21
CA VAL A 86 23.95 0.54 -6.64
C VAL A 86 24.78 -0.29 -7.62
N ILE A 87 24.17 -1.30 -8.26
CA ILE A 87 24.84 -2.13 -9.27
C ILE A 87 25.32 -1.28 -10.46
N ALA A 88 24.49 -0.35 -10.94
CA ALA A 88 24.84 0.54 -12.04
C ALA A 88 26.04 1.43 -11.68
N LYS A 89 26.05 2.01 -10.47
CA LYS A 89 27.17 2.80 -9.98
C LYS A 89 28.47 1.98 -9.92
N ILE A 90 28.43 0.77 -9.36
CA ILE A 90 29.60 -0.12 -9.28
C ILE A 90 30.12 -0.45 -10.69
N LYS A 91 29.23 -0.72 -11.65
CA LYS A 91 29.63 -0.97 -13.04
C LYS A 91 30.31 0.24 -13.68
N HIS A 92 29.75 1.43 -13.50
CA HIS A 92 30.33 2.68 -13.99
C HIS A 92 31.72 2.93 -13.38
N ASP A 93 31.84 2.82 -12.06
CA ASP A 93 33.11 3.07 -11.36
C ASP A 93 34.21 2.05 -11.75
N LYS A 94 33.84 0.80 -12.05
CA LYS A 94 34.78 -0.21 -12.58
C LYS A 94 35.23 0.12 -14.00
N GLN A 95 34.30 0.47 -14.88
CA GLN A 95 34.64 0.86 -16.26
C GLN A 95 35.60 2.04 -16.30
N PHE A 96 35.40 3.02 -15.42
CA PHE A 96 36.28 4.18 -15.29
C PHE A 96 37.68 3.84 -14.74
N LYS A 97 37.78 2.89 -13.80
CA LYS A 97 39.07 2.45 -13.24
C LYS A 97 39.91 1.61 -14.20
N ASP A 98 39.26 0.90 -15.13
CA ASP A 98 39.93 0.07 -16.13
C ASP A 98 40.39 0.85 -17.37
N GLY A 99 40.33 2.20 -17.34
CA GLY A 99 40.96 3.08 -18.34
C GLY A 99 40.27 3.11 -19.71
N LYS A 100 38.97 2.80 -19.78
CA LYS A 100 38.13 3.08 -20.96
C LYS A 100 37.31 4.35 -20.76
#